data_AF-A0A1V4PEZ0-F1
#
_entry.id   AF-A0A1V4PEZ0-F1
#
_cell.length_a   1.000
_cell.length_b   1.000
_cell.length_c   1.000
_cell.angle_alpha   90.00
_cell.angle_beta   90.00
_cell.angle_gamma   90.00
#
_symmetry.space_group_name_H-M   'P 1'
#
loop_
_entity.id
_entity.type
_entity.pdbx_description
1 polymer ?
#
loop_
_entity_poly.entity_id
_entity_poly.type
_entity_poly.pdbx_seq_one_letter_code
_entity_poly.pdbx_strand_id
1 'polypeptide(L)' 'MPIAVPDVAMVSGQLGLLDGATDIPVSVVLPQNAEPALFDAYREHGAERALVSLSTHSEAETLRSLDRIAPLIETYR' A
#
# COMPACT_ATOMS: atom_id res chain seq x y z
N MET A 1 4.66 -1.01 11.11
CA MET A 1 3.95 -0.92 9.82
C MET A 1 3.97 0.53 9.36
N PRO A 2 4.80 0.91 8.37
CA PRO A 2 4.82 2.27 7.82
C PRO A 2 3.49 2.67 7.15
N ILE A 3 3.19 3.96 7.20
CA ILE A 3 2.18 4.61 6.35
C ILE A 3 2.88 5.03 5.06
N ALA A 4 2.22 4.81 3.92
CA ALA A 4 2.79 5.09 2.62
C ALA A 4 3.27 6.54 2.47
N VAL A 5 4.44 6.72 1.87
CA VAL A 5 4.98 8.03 1.48
C VAL A 5 4.20 8.57 0.27
N PRO A 6 4.18 9.89 0.06
CA PRO A 6 3.41 10.48 -1.05
C PRO A 6 4.04 10.30 -2.43
N ASP A 7 5.30 9.85 -2.52
CA ASP A 7 6.07 9.76 -3.77
C ASP A 7 6.86 8.45 -3.86
N VAL A 8 6.83 7.80 -5.02
CA VAL A 8 7.55 6.54 -5.31
C VAL A 8 9.06 6.64 -5.03
N ALA A 9 9.68 7.80 -5.27
CA ALA A 9 11.11 8.01 -5.04
C ALA A 9 11.50 7.93 -3.55
N MET A 10 10.54 8.10 -2.65
CA MET A 10 10.77 8.06 -1.20
C MET A 10 10.66 6.65 -0.61
N VAL A 11 10.14 5.68 -1.38
CA VAL A 11 9.83 4.33 -0.88
C VAL A 11 11.07 3.60 -0.38
N SER A 12 12.15 3.59 -1.17
CA SER A 12 13.41 2.95 -0.77
C SER A 12 13.96 3.55 0.52
N GLY A 13 13.88 4.88 0.69
CA GLY A 13 14.36 5.55 1.89
C GLY A 13 13.54 5.20 3.12
N GLN A 14 12.22 5.05 2.98
CA GLN A 14 11.36 4.61 4.07
C GLN A 14 11.62 3.15 4.46
N LEU A 15 11.73 2.24 3.48
CA LEU A 15 11.94 0.82 3.76
C LEU A 15 13.34 0.53 4.30
N GLY A 16 14.35 1.31 3.91
CA GLY A 16 15.70 1.21 4.49
C GLY A 16 15.75 1.50 6.00
N LEU A 17 14.74 2.16 6.58
CA LEU A 17 14.60 2.31 8.04
C LEU A 17 14.30 0.98 8.75
N LEU A 18 13.91 -0.06 8.00
CA LEU A 18 13.60 -1.39 8.49
C LEU A 18 14.75 -2.38 8.23
N ASP A 19 15.87 -1.93 7.64
CA ASP A 19 17.03 -2.78 7.38
C ASP A 19 17.51 -3.45 8.68
N GLY A 20 17.62 -4.77 8.64
CA GLY A 20 18.00 -5.61 9.80
C GLY A 20 16.83 -6.19 10.59
N ALA A 21 15.59 -5.75 10.35
CA ALA A 21 14.39 -6.40 10.89
C ALA A 21 13.90 -7.50 9.94
N THR A 22 14.69 -8.57 9.77
CA THR A 22 14.50 -9.58 8.71
C THR A 22 13.41 -10.61 8.99
N ASP A 23 13.01 -10.77 10.25
CA ASP A 23 12.15 -11.89 10.66
C ASP A 23 10.64 -11.54 10.61
N ILE A 24 10.31 -10.29 10.25
CA ILE A 24 8.94 -9.79 10.24
C ILE A 24 8.61 -9.27 8.83
N PRO A 25 7.63 -9.87 8.14
CA PRO A 25 7.26 -9.39 6.83
C PRO A 25 6.82 -7.93 6.84
N VAL A 26 7.41 -7.14 5.95
CA VAL A 26 7.11 -5.71 5.86
C VAL A 26 5.71 -5.53 5.32
N SER A 27 4.85 -4.91 6.13
CA SER A 27 3.51 -4.50 5.74
C SER A 27 3.47 -2.97 5.59
N VAL A 28 2.78 -2.45 4.58
CA VAL A 28 2.60 -1.01 4.36
C VAL A 28 1.12 -0.66 4.31
N VAL A 29 0.73 0.48 4.88
CA VAL A 29 -0.63 1.02 4.76
C VAL A 29 -0.66 2.07 3.66
N LEU A 30 -1.45 1.83 2.61
CA LEU A 30 -1.70 2.77 1.53
C LEU A 30 -3.07 3.42 1.68
N PRO A 31 -3.26 4.69 1.30
CA PRO A 31 -4.59 5.29 1.23
C PRO A 31 -5.42 4.67 0.10
N GLN A 32 -6.75 4.67 0.25
CA GLN A 32 -7.70 4.14 -0.75
C GLN A 32 -7.61 4.75 -2.16
N ASN A 33 -6.93 5.88 -2.32
CA ASN A 33 -6.70 6.57 -3.59
C ASN A 33 -5.21 6.54 -4.02
N ALA A 34 -4.39 5.65 -3.43
CA ALA A 34 -3.02 5.47 -3.87
C ALA A 34 -2.96 5.04 -5.34
N GLU A 35 -2.04 5.65 -6.09
CA GLU A 35 -1.77 5.28 -7.48
C GLU A 35 -1.13 3.89 -7.55
N PRO A 36 -1.44 3.07 -8.58
CA PRO A 36 -0.84 1.74 -8.75
C PRO A 36 0.69 1.73 -8.70
N ALA A 37 1.34 2.77 -9.26
CA ALA A 37 2.79 2.92 -9.24
C ALA A 37 3.39 2.91 -7.82
N LEU A 38 2.63 3.34 -6.81
CA LEU A 38 3.07 3.31 -5.42
C LEU A 38 3.06 1.88 -4.86
N PHE A 39 2.06 1.06 -5.22
CA PHE A 39 2.03 -0.36 -4.88
C PHE A 39 3.21 -1.11 -5.51
N ASP A 40 3.50 -0.83 -6.78
CA ASP A 40 4.65 -1.41 -7.48
C ASP A 40 5.97 -1.05 -6.80
N ALA A 41 6.18 0.22 -6.48
CA ALA A 41 7.39 0.67 -5.81
C ALA A 41 7.57 -0.05 -4.45
N TYR A 42 6.52 -0.16 -3.64
CA TYR A 42 6.61 -0.87 -2.36
C TYR A 42 6.93 -2.36 -2.55
N ARG A 43 6.30 -3.03 -3.52
CA ARG A 43 6.58 -4.42 -3.86
C ARG A 43 8.03 -4.62 -4.30
N GLU A 44 8.52 -3.77 -5.20
CA GLU A 44 9.89 -3.83 -5.73
C GLU A 44 10.96 -3.64 -4.65
N HIS A 45 10.66 -2.84 -3.62
CA HIS A 45 11.56 -2.59 -2.50
C HIS A 45 11.34 -3.52 -1.30
N GLY A 46 10.55 -4.60 -1.45
CA GLY A 46 10.48 -5.68 -0.47
C GLY A 46 9.32 -5.58 0.53
N ALA A 47 8.33 -4.73 0.29
CA ALA A 47 7.07 -4.84 1.03
C ALA A 47 6.34 -6.12 0.61
N GLU A 48 6.00 -6.94 1.60
CA GLU A 48 5.34 -8.23 1.39
C GLU A 48 3.81 -8.13 1.51
N ARG A 49 3.31 -7.09 2.20
CA ARG A 49 1.86 -6.89 2.40
C ARG A 49 1.48 -5.44 2.18
N ALA A 50 0.40 -5.24 1.43
CA ALA A 50 -0.25 -3.95 1.27
C ALA A 50 -1.62 -3.96 1.97
N LEU A 51 -1.85 -3.00 2.86
CA LEU A 51 -3.14 -2.77 3.50
C LEU A 51 -3.71 -1.46 2.96
N VAL A 52 -4.92 -1.48 2.44
CA VAL A 52 -5.58 -0.27 1.96
C VAL A 52 -6.46 0.32 3.05
N SER A 53 -6.16 1.55 3.46
CA SER A 53 -6.93 2.29 4.45
C SER A 53 -8.13 2.95 3.79
N LEU A 54 -9.33 2.49 4.17
CA LEU A 54 -10.60 3.07 3.77
C LEU A 54 -11.02 4.16 4.76
N SER A 55 -11.41 5.31 4.23
CA SER A 55 -12.03 6.36 5.06
C SER A 55 -13.50 6.03 5.33
N THR A 56 -14.01 6.49 6.47
CA THR A 56 -15.43 6.34 6.81
C THR A 56 -16.27 7.19 5.87
N HIS A 57 -17.14 6.53 5.09
CA HIS A 57 -18.04 7.15 4.13
C HIS A 57 -19.43 6.53 4.22
N SER A 58 -20.38 7.04 3.43
CA SER A 58 -21.65 6.34 3.22
C SER A 58 -21.41 4.96 2.58
N GLU A 59 -22.37 4.06 2.70
CA GLU A 59 -22.30 2.73 2.09
C GLU A 59 -22.05 2.82 0.57
N ALA A 60 -22.79 3.66 -0.14
CA ALA A 60 -22.66 3.83 -1.58
C ALA A 60 -21.26 4.33 -2.00
N GLU A 61 -20.66 5.22 -1.22
CA GLU A 61 -19.30 5.70 -1.45
C GLU A 61 -18.25 4.62 -1.14
N THR A 62 -18.47 3.84 -0.07
CA THR A 62 -17.61 2.73 0.30
C THR A 62 -17.58 1.66 -0.80
N LEU A 63 -18.75 1.29 -1.34
CA LEU A 63 -18.85 0.33 -2.45
C LEU A 63 -18.10 0.83 -3.69
N ARG A 64 -18.24 2.12 -4.06
CA ARG A 64 -17.46 2.70 -5.17
C ARG A 64 -15.95 2.66 -4.93
N SER A 65 -15.51 2.86 -3.70
CA SER A 65 -14.08 2.72 -3.35
C SER A 65 -13.61 1.27 -3.45
N LEU A 66 -14.42 0.32 -2.99
CA LEU A 66 -14.11 -1.11 -3.11
C LEU A 66 -14.05 -1.56 -4.57
N ASP A 67 -14.97 -1.11 -5.43
CA ASP A 67 -14.95 -1.38 -6.87
C ASP A 67 -13.66 -0.86 -7.54
N ARG A 68 -13.12 0.26 -7.05
CA ARG A 68 -11.83 0.81 -7.54
C ARG A 68 -10.63 -0.02 -7.06
N ILE A 69 -10.69 -0.59 -5.86
CA ILE A 69 -9.61 -1.36 -5.25
C ILE A 69 -9.60 -2.81 -5.74
N ALA A 70 -10.76 -3.40 -6.03
CA ALA A 70 -10.88 -4.80 -6.43
C ALA A 70 -9.94 -5.22 -7.60
N PRO A 71 -9.75 -4.42 -8.67
CA PRO A 71 -8.79 -4.74 -9.74
C PRO A 71 -7.33 -4.83 -9.27
N LEU A 72 -6.95 -4.10 -8.21
CA LEU A 72 -5.60 -4.17 -7.64
C LEU A 72 -5.36 -5.52 -6.97
N ILE A 73 -6.39 -6.12 -6.37
CA ILE A 73 -6.28 -7.44 -5.73
C ILE A 73 -5.93 -8.51 -6.77
N GLU A 74 -6.54 -8.47 -7.95
CA GLU A 74 -6.21 -9.40 -9.05
C GLU A 74 -4.80 -9.19 -9.60
N THR A 75 -4.28 -7.96 -9.52
CA THR A 75 -2.94 -7.60 -10.04
C THR A 75 -1.82 -8.03 -9.09
N TYR A 76 -2.05 -7.94 -7.78
CA TYR A 76 -1.02 -8.15 -6.74
C TYR A 76 -1.21 -9.43 -5.91
N ARG A 77 -1.97 -10.40 -6.44
CA ARG A 77 -2.19 -11.71 -5.82
C ARG A 77 -0.92 -12.54 -5.75
#